data_AF-A1DPI8-F1
#
_entry.id   AF-A1DPI8-F1
#
_cell.length_a   1.000
_cell.length_b   1.000
_cell.length_c   1.000
_cell.angle_alpha   90.00
_cell.angle_beta   90.00
_cell.angle_gamma   90.00
#
_symmetry.space_group_name_H-M   'P 1'
#
loop_
_entity.id
_entity.type
_entity.pdbx_description
1 polymer ?
#
loop_
_entity_poly.entity_id
_entity_poly.type
_entity_poly.pdbx_seq_one_letter_code
_entity_poly.pdbx_strand_id
1 'polypeptide(L)'
;MVEREKLVVEESSEATPLLRKAAPIISAQECRQHKQLLRCFWSLKQTVSKVEGLFKAEYVHEIKTESDPIARHSMVEERRWSIYVSRAIHRFSVWWAHLPALGPPGLESSQVSEKPYRQHGGWAWTRDQMPPLDVLMVLHALMLHHKTFGEDCFRHQKTALWNEGFPLQLASRCIDQDSLTYSCPETCRLHFENVTKLAWDNLGDSEDLSIECFRCQAQTVVPWTTRRGKGLADNGFVQLCQSCKFILRRDALLVQKLRRDLHLLLEKNIPLPGTCFASLSNLLLGWIK
;
A
#
# COMPACT_ATOMS: atom_id res chain seq x y z
N MET A 1 56.14 57.88 26.02
CA MET A 1 55.21 56.87 26.57
C MET A 1 53.98 56.90 25.69
N VAL A 2 54.03 56.25 24.53
CA VAL A 2 53.71 54.82 24.31
C VAL A 2 52.20 54.60 24.45
N GLU A 3 51.54 54.67 23.31
CA GLU A 3 50.28 53.99 23.01
C GLU A 3 50.40 52.51 23.41
N ARG A 4 49.32 51.99 24.00
CA ARG A 4 49.11 50.55 24.07
C ARG A 4 47.64 50.27 23.82
N GLU A 5 47.35 50.01 22.55
CA GLU A 5 46.12 49.40 22.07
C GLU A 5 45.80 48.15 22.91
N LYS A 6 44.59 48.11 23.46
CA LYS A 6 44.04 46.88 24.06
C LYS A 6 43.30 46.12 22.97
N LEU A 7 43.89 44.99 22.58
CA LEU A 7 43.29 43.93 21.79
C LEU A 7 41.94 43.52 22.40
N VAL A 8 40.86 43.76 21.67
CA VAL A 8 39.55 43.15 21.92
C VAL A 8 39.61 41.75 21.33
N VAL A 9 39.61 40.74 22.20
CA VAL A 9 39.41 39.35 21.79
C VAL A 9 37.89 39.18 21.62
N GLU A 10 37.44 39.13 20.37
CA GLU A 10 36.12 38.64 20.01
C GLU A 10 36.05 37.13 20.28
N GLU A 11 35.52 36.74 21.45
CA GLU A 11 34.99 35.39 21.61
C GLU A 11 33.63 35.33 20.89
N SER A 12 33.69 34.91 19.63
CA SER A 12 32.53 34.48 18.86
C SER A 12 31.90 33.28 19.57
N SER A 13 30.81 33.52 20.30
CA SER A 13 29.90 32.46 20.70
C SER A 13 29.15 31.99 19.44
N GLU A 14 29.82 31.09 18.71
CA GLU A 14 29.26 30.36 17.59
C GLU A 14 28.27 29.32 18.15
N ALA A 15 27.13 29.81 18.65
CA ALA A 15 25.98 28.97 18.99
C ALA A 15 25.43 28.41 17.67
N THR A 16 25.93 27.25 17.29
CA THR A 16 25.48 26.51 16.13
C THR A 16 23.97 26.23 16.28
N PRO A 17 23.10 26.64 15.35
CA PRO A 17 21.71 26.21 15.36
C PRO A 17 21.64 24.79 14.79
N LEU A 18 22.24 23.82 15.47
CA LEU A 18 22.20 22.40 15.12
C LEU A 18 21.07 21.66 15.83
N LEU A 19 19.87 22.22 15.76
CA LEU A 19 18.64 21.43 15.93
C LEU A 19 17.70 21.76 14.78
N ARG A 20 18.12 21.36 13.57
CA ARG A 20 17.19 20.88 12.54
C ARG A 20 16.15 20.01 13.23
N LYS A 21 14.86 20.33 13.07
CA LYS A 21 13.70 19.61 13.62
C LYS A 21 14.06 18.16 13.94
N ALA A 22 14.29 17.86 15.22
CA ALA A 22 14.43 16.48 15.66
C ALA A 22 13.20 15.72 15.17
N ALA A 23 13.40 14.49 14.67
CA ALA A 23 12.29 13.62 14.36
C ALA A 23 11.35 13.60 15.58
N PRO A 24 10.03 13.75 15.40
CA PRO A 24 9.11 13.83 16.53
C PRO A 24 9.29 12.59 17.40
N ILE A 25 9.48 12.81 18.70
CA ILE A 25 9.57 11.72 19.67
C ILE A 25 8.22 11.01 19.68
N ILE A 26 8.20 9.74 19.28
CA ILE A 26 6.99 8.93 19.28
C ILE A 26 6.47 8.81 20.71
N SER A 27 5.21 9.17 20.94
CA SER A 27 4.60 9.10 22.25
C SER A 27 4.34 7.66 22.67
N ALA A 28 4.32 7.41 23.99
CA ALA A 28 3.94 6.10 24.53
C ALA A 28 2.53 5.67 24.09
N GLN A 29 1.64 6.63 23.81
CA GLN A 29 0.30 6.36 23.31
C GLN A 29 0.32 5.84 21.87
N GLU A 30 1.09 6.45 20.97
CA GLU A 30 1.25 5.98 19.58
C GLU A 30 1.85 4.58 19.53
N CYS A 31 2.86 4.31 20.37
CA CYS A 31 3.43 2.95 20.50
C CYS A 31 2.38 1.92 20.93
N ARG A 32 1.51 2.25 21.90
CA ARG A 32 0.40 1.38 22.32
C ARG A 32 -0.60 1.13 21.19
N GLN A 33 -0.97 2.17 20.47
CA GLN A 33 -1.92 2.09 19.34
C GLN A 33 -1.35 1.26 18.20
N HIS A 34 -0.06 1.42 17.87
CA HIS A 34 0.59 0.62 16.85
C HIS A 34 0.71 -0.84 17.26
N LYS A 35 1.07 -1.12 18.52
CA LYS A 35 1.05 -2.49 19.06
C LYS A 35 -0.35 -3.12 18.97
N GLN A 36 -1.40 -2.37 19.28
CA GLN A 36 -2.78 -2.84 19.15
C GLN A 36 -3.12 -3.19 17.69
N LEU A 37 -2.76 -2.32 16.75
CA LEU A 37 -2.94 -2.56 15.31
C LEU A 37 -2.22 -3.83 14.85
N LEU A 38 -0.95 -4.00 15.22
CA LEU A 38 -0.17 -5.18 14.85
C LEU A 38 -0.75 -6.48 15.44
N ARG A 39 -1.26 -6.42 16.68
CA ARG A 39 -1.97 -7.57 17.28
C ARG A 39 -3.26 -7.90 16.55
N CYS A 40 -4.00 -6.90 16.08
CA CYS A 40 -5.20 -7.09 15.26
C CYS A 40 -4.86 -7.76 13.91
N PHE A 41 -3.84 -7.28 13.19
CA PHE A 41 -3.36 -7.95 11.96
C PHE A 41 -2.86 -9.37 12.21
N TRP A 42 -2.16 -9.60 13.33
CA TRP A 42 -1.72 -10.94 13.70
C TRP A 42 -2.90 -11.86 13.99
N SER A 43 -3.92 -11.38 14.73
CA SER A 43 -5.15 -12.13 14.99
C SER A 43 -5.87 -12.47 13.68
N LEU A 44 -5.96 -11.52 12.75
CA LEU A 44 -6.51 -11.76 11.40
C LEU A 44 -5.75 -12.89 10.68
N LYS A 45 -4.41 -12.85 10.65
CA LYS A 45 -3.61 -13.93 10.07
C LYS A 45 -3.90 -15.27 10.75
N GLN A 46 -3.92 -15.31 12.08
CA GLN A 46 -4.20 -16.55 12.83
C GLN A 46 -5.58 -17.13 12.48
N THR A 47 -6.62 -16.30 12.45
CA THR A 47 -7.98 -16.74 12.10
C THR A 47 -8.02 -17.28 10.67
N VAL A 48 -7.55 -16.51 9.70
CA VAL A 48 -7.59 -16.91 8.27
C VAL A 48 -6.74 -18.14 7.99
N SER A 49 -5.55 -18.24 8.58
CA SER A 49 -4.68 -19.40 8.39
C SER A 49 -5.26 -20.68 8.97
N LYS A 50 -6.00 -20.62 10.08
CA LYS A 50 -6.45 -21.79 10.83
C LYS A 50 -7.85 -22.29 10.46
N VAL A 51 -8.72 -21.44 9.93
CA VAL A 51 -10.07 -21.87 9.51
C VAL A 51 -9.95 -22.73 8.25
N GLU A 52 -10.37 -23.98 8.35
CA GLU A 52 -10.33 -24.93 7.23
C GLU A 52 -11.48 -24.68 6.24
N GLY A 53 -11.21 -24.87 4.94
CA GLY A 53 -12.24 -24.82 3.91
C GLY A 53 -12.71 -23.41 3.54
N LEU A 54 -11.95 -22.37 3.90
CA LEU A 54 -12.19 -21.00 3.45
C LEU A 54 -12.14 -20.87 1.94
N PHE A 55 -11.23 -21.59 1.27
CA PHE A 55 -11.11 -21.58 -0.18
C PHE A 55 -11.32 -22.98 -0.76
N LYS A 56 -12.18 -23.11 -1.77
CA LYS A 56 -12.58 -24.41 -2.36
C LYS A 56 -11.41 -25.21 -2.96
N ALA A 57 -10.29 -24.54 -3.22
CA ALA A 57 -9.10 -25.07 -3.87
C ALA A 57 -7.82 -24.90 -3.02
N GLU A 58 -7.94 -25.05 -1.70
CA GLU A 58 -6.82 -25.01 -0.73
C GLU A 58 -5.71 -26.05 -1.03
N TYR A 59 -6.06 -27.20 -1.61
CA TYR A 59 -5.12 -28.31 -1.77
C TYR A 59 -4.42 -28.28 -3.13
N VAL A 60 -3.10 -28.05 -3.09
CA VAL A 60 -2.18 -28.23 -4.22
C VAL A 60 -1.46 -29.57 -4.10
N HIS A 61 -1.05 -30.17 -5.22
CA HIS A 61 -0.32 -31.44 -5.23
C HIS A 61 0.94 -31.42 -4.37
N GLU A 62 1.69 -30.32 -4.36
CA GLU A 62 2.94 -30.14 -3.58
C GLU A 62 2.71 -30.34 -2.08
N ILE A 63 1.59 -29.83 -1.57
CA ILE A 63 1.19 -30.00 -0.16
C ILE A 63 0.90 -31.47 0.14
N LYS A 64 0.29 -32.21 -0.80
CA LYS A 64 -0.02 -33.63 -0.59
C LYS A 64 1.22 -34.52 -0.57
N THR A 65 2.26 -34.12 -1.27
CA THR A 65 3.52 -34.88 -1.34
C THR A 65 4.45 -34.62 -0.16
N GLU A 66 4.22 -33.55 0.60
CA GLU A 66 4.97 -33.33 1.84
C GLU A 66 4.69 -34.47 2.82
N SER A 67 5.75 -35.08 3.35
CA SER A 67 5.70 -36.25 4.23
C SER A 67 5.63 -35.86 5.70
N ASP A 68 6.29 -34.78 6.09
CA ASP A 68 6.23 -34.27 7.46
C ASP A 68 4.85 -33.64 7.74
N PRO A 69 4.06 -34.15 8.70
CA PRO A 69 2.76 -33.58 9.04
C PRO A 69 2.84 -32.13 9.53
N ILE A 70 3.93 -31.73 10.20
CA ILE A 70 4.09 -30.37 10.72
C ILE A 70 4.35 -29.41 9.55
N ALA A 71 5.31 -29.73 8.68
CA ALA A 71 5.55 -28.97 7.46
C ALA A 71 4.29 -28.88 6.59
N ARG A 72 3.57 -29.99 6.40
CA ARG A 72 2.33 -30.02 5.61
C ARG A 72 1.27 -29.07 6.16
N HIS A 73 1.05 -29.07 7.47
CA HIS A 73 0.09 -28.17 8.12
C HIS A 73 0.50 -26.70 7.94
N SER A 74 1.77 -26.38 8.18
CA SER A 74 2.32 -25.04 8.00
C SER A 74 2.16 -24.54 6.55
N MET A 75 2.40 -25.41 5.56
CA MET A 75 2.19 -25.08 4.14
C MET A 75 0.73 -24.74 3.84
N VAL A 76 -0.24 -25.45 4.41
CA VAL A 76 -1.67 -25.18 4.22
C VAL A 76 -2.05 -23.83 4.85
N GLU A 77 -1.59 -23.56 6.07
CA GLU A 77 -1.86 -22.31 6.78
C GLU A 77 -1.29 -21.09 6.04
N GLU A 78 -0.05 -21.19 5.56
CA GLU A 78 0.60 -20.12 4.79
C GLU A 78 -0.04 -19.97 3.41
N ARG A 79 -0.51 -21.07 2.82
CA ARG A 79 -1.24 -21.05 1.56
C ARG A 79 -2.57 -20.29 1.66
N ARG A 80 -3.38 -20.56 2.68
CA ARG A 80 -4.63 -19.81 2.94
C ARG A 80 -4.35 -18.33 3.14
N TRP A 81 -3.33 -18.01 3.94
CA TRP A 81 -2.91 -16.64 4.15
C TRP A 81 -2.51 -15.93 2.86
N SER A 82 -1.72 -16.59 2.01
CA SER A 82 -1.27 -16.04 0.73
C SER A 82 -2.44 -15.74 -0.22
N ILE A 83 -3.47 -16.59 -0.26
CA ILE A 83 -4.69 -16.35 -1.05
C ILE A 83 -5.44 -15.13 -0.51
N TYR A 84 -5.64 -15.07 0.80
CA TYR A 84 -6.31 -13.95 1.46
C TYR A 84 -5.60 -12.61 1.21
N VAL A 85 -4.27 -12.59 1.35
CA VAL A 85 -3.45 -11.40 1.07
C VAL A 85 -3.54 -11.00 -0.40
N SER A 86 -3.56 -11.96 -1.33
CA SER A 86 -3.72 -11.66 -2.76
C SER A 86 -5.07 -10.99 -3.06
N ARG A 87 -6.15 -11.45 -2.41
CA ARG A 87 -7.47 -10.80 -2.46
C ARG A 87 -7.43 -9.41 -1.83
N ALA A 88 -6.77 -9.26 -0.68
CA ALA A 88 -6.62 -7.97 0.01
C ALA A 88 -5.87 -6.93 -0.83
N ILE A 89 -4.82 -7.33 -1.55
CA ILE A 89 -4.07 -6.47 -2.47
C ILE A 89 -4.98 -5.99 -3.62
N HIS A 90 -5.81 -6.86 -4.17
CA HIS A 90 -6.78 -6.46 -5.19
C HIS A 90 -7.83 -5.49 -4.62
N ARG A 91 -8.41 -5.80 -3.46
CA ARG A 91 -9.35 -4.92 -2.76
C ARG A 91 -8.74 -3.54 -2.49
N PHE A 92 -7.48 -3.50 -2.03
CA PHE A 92 -6.71 -2.27 -1.89
C PHE A 92 -6.56 -1.54 -3.23
N SER A 93 -6.21 -2.22 -4.32
CA SER A 93 -6.04 -1.57 -5.63
C SER A 93 -7.33 -0.94 -6.16
N VAL A 94 -8.49 -1.57 -5.92
CA VAL A 94 -9.81 -1.04 -6.31
C VAL A 94 -10.16 0.16 -5.42
N TRP A 95 -9.98 0.04 -4.11
CA TRP A 95 -10.19 1.16 -3.18
C TRP A 95 -9.28 2.35 -3.51
N TRP A 96 -8.00 2.11 -3.75
CA TRP A 96 -7.00 3.11 -4.11
C TRP A 96 -7.38 3.88 -5.39
N ALA A 97 -7.89 3.19 -6.41
CA ALA A 97 -8.30 3.80 -7.66
C ALA A 97 -9.47 4.79 -7.50
N HIS A 98 -10.31 4.60 -6.48
CA HIS A 98 -11.45 5.47 -6.19
C HIS A 98 -11.12 6.63 -5.24
N LEU A 99 -9.94 6.64 -4.62
CA LEU A 99 -9.51 7.79 -3.84
C LEU A 99 -9.37 9.01 -4.76
N PRO A 100 -9.72 10.22 -4.29
CA PRO A 100 -9.52 11.44 -5.06
C PRO A 100 -8.04 11.64 -5.40
N ALA A 101 -7.79 12.19 -6.58
CA ALA A 101 -6.50 12.78 -6.96
C ALA A 101 -6.56 14.26 -6.54
N LEU A 102 -5.78 14.65 -5.53
CA LEU A 102 -5.79 15.98 -4.93
C LEU A 102 -4.52 16.77 -5.29
N GLY A 103 -4.09 16.69 -6.55
CA GLY A 103 -2.93 17.44 -7.06
C GLY A 103 -3.13 17.87 -8.51
N PRO A 104 -2.41 18.90 -9.00
CA PRO A 104 -2.44 19.26 -10.40
C PRO A 104 -1.83 18.13 -11.25
N PRO A 105 -2.41 17.79 -12.40
CA PRO A 105 -1.83 16.85 -13.34
C PRO A 105 -0.58 17.45 -14.00
N GLY A 106 0.56 16.78 -13.84
CA GLY A 106 1.74 17.02 -14.67
C GLY A 106 2.85 17.83 -14.00
N LEU A 107 4.08 17.49 -14.40
CA LEU A 107 5.28 18.31 -14.26
C LEU A 107 5.19 19.50 -15.23
N GLU A 108 4.16 20.33 -15.11
CA GLU A 108 4.03 21.58 -15.87
C GLU A 108 3.87 22.74 -14.89
N SER A 109 4.99 23.14 -14.29
CA SER A 109 5.31 24.55 -14.16
C SER A 109 6.81 24.70 -13.94
N SER A 110 7.52 25.11 -14.98
CA SER A 110 8.85 25.73 -14.90
C SER A 110 8.77 27.12 -14.26
N GLN A 111 8.07 27.23 -13.13
CA GLN A 111 8.07 28.40 -12.27
C GLN A 111 8.12 27.89 -10.84
N VAL A 112 9.35 27.76 -10.34
CA VAL A 112 9.62 27.72 -8.90
C VAL A 112 9.16 29.07 -8.35
N SER A 113 7.87 29.19 -8.05
CA SER A 113 7.33 30.31 -7.30
C SER A 113 7.67 30.06 -5.84
N GLU A 114 8.63 30.81 -5.31
CA GLU A 114 9.04 30.90 -3.89
C GLU A 114 7.91 31.46 -2.99
N LYS A 115 6.72 30.85 -3.02
CA LYS A 115 5.66 31.17 -2.07
C LYS A 115 5.41 29.96 -1.18
N PRO A 116 5.42 30.11 0.16
CA PRO A 116 5.23 29.01 1.08
C PRO A 116 3.85 28.41 0.82
N TYR A 117 3.86 27.12 0.50
CA TYR A 117 2.74 26.23 0.22
C TYR A 117 1.59 26.45 1.23
N ARG A 118 0.65 27.35 0.92
CA ARG A 118 -0.57 27.52 1.70
C ARG A 118 -1.69 26.73 1.03
N GLN A 119 -2.10 25.65 1.70
CA GLN A 119 -3.44 25.05 1.69
C GLN A 119 -4.05 24.80 0.30
N HIS A 120 -3.56 23.77 -0.40
CA HIS A 120 -4.37 23.04 -1.37
C HIS A 120 -5.07 21.88 -0.64
N GLY A 121 -6.37 21.68 -0.90
CA GLY A 121 -7.28 20.83 -0.14
C GLY A 121 -6.66 19.54 0.40
N GLY A 122 -6.53 19.47 1.73
CA GLY A 122 -5.90 18.35 2.41
C GLY A 122 -6.75 17.09 2.34
N TRP A 123 -6.08 15.95 2.14
CA TRP A 123 -6.68 14.67 2.49
C TRP A 123 -6.81 14.63 4.01
N ALA A 124 -8.01 14.29 4.50
CA ALA A 124 -8.25 14.13 5.93
C ALA A 124 -8.91 12.78 6.14
N TRP A 125 -8.33 11.96 7.02
CA TRP A 125 -8.97 10.73 7.42
C TRP A 125 -10.20 11.02 8.27
N THR A 126 -11.33 10.45 7.88
CA THR A 126 -12.55 10.51 8.66
C THR A 126 -12.91 9.12 9.16
N ARG A 127 -13.56 9.06 10.33
CA ARG A 127 -13.98 7.78 10.91
C ARG A 127 -14.93 7.03 9.96
N ASP A 128 -15.75 7.75 9.20
CA ASP A 128 -16.77 7.21 8.27
C ASP A 128 -16.21 6.71 6.93
N GLN A 129 -14.91 6.90 6.67
CA GLN A 129 -14.24 6.50 5.43
C GLN A 129 -13.12 5.48 5.66
N MET A 130 -13.05 4.91 6.86
CA MET A 130 -12.06 3.90 7.18
C MET A 130 -12.30 2.64 6.33
N PRO A 131 -11.29 2.14 5.59
CA PRO A 131 -11.45 0.94 4.78
C PRO A 131 -11.41 -0.33 5.65
N PRO A 132 -11.81 -1.49 5.10
CA PRO A 132 -11.69 -2.79 5.76
C PRO A 132 -10.29 -3.09 6.31
N LEU A 133 -10.23 -3.96 7.33
CA LEU A 133 -8.98 -4.30 8.02
C LEU A 133 -7.89 -4.84 7.09
N ASP A 134 -8.25 -5.65 6.09
CA ASP A 134 -7.32 -6.22 5.13
C ASP A 134 -6.74 -5.18 4.17
N VAL A 135 -7.56 -4.20 3.76
CA VAL A 135 -7.13 -3.04 2.99
C VAL A 135 -6.20 -2.15 3.81
N LEU A 136 -6.51 -1.92 5.10
CA LEU A 136 -5.63 -1.20 6.04
C LEU A 136 -4.30 -1.93 6.25
N MET A 137 -4.29 -3.26 6.28
CA MET A 137 -3.08 -4.06 6.39
C MET A 137 -2.16 -3.86 5.18
N VAL A 138 -2.72 -3.87 3.97
CA VAL A 138 -1.96 -3.61 2.74
C VAL A 138 -1.43 -2.17 2.73
N LEU A 139 -2.26 -1.18 3.09
CA LEU A 139 -1.85 0.22 3.21
C LEU A 139 -0.68 0.36 4.21
N HIS A 140 -0.81 -0.22 5.40
CA HIS A 140 0.23 -0.19 6.43
C HIS A 140 1.55 -0.73 5.90
N ALA A 141 1.53 -1.91 5.27
CA ALA A 141 2.73 -2.53 4.71
C ALA A 141 3.40 -1.67 3.64
N LEU A 142 2.62 -1.01 2.76
CA LEU A 142 3.15 -0.11 1.74
C LEU A 142 3.79 1.14 2.37
N MET A 143 3.17 1.73 3.39
CA MET A 143 3.66 2.93 4.06
C MET A 143 4.97 2.72 4.83
N LEU A 144 5.29 1.48 5.22
CA LEU A 144 6.61 1.14 5.78
C LEU A 144 7.75 1.35 4.77
N HIS A 145 7.45 1.28 3.47
CA HIS A 145 8.37 1.60 2.37
C HIS A 145 8.15 3.05 1.90
N HIS A 146 8.35 4.00 2.82
CA HIS A 146 7.99 5.42 2.65
C HIS A 146 8.41 6.04 1.31
N LYS A 147 9.63 5.74 0.81
CA LYS A 147 10.13 6.24 -0.47
C LYS A 147 9.27 5.74 -1.63
N THR A 148 9.13 4.42 -1.77
CA THR A 148 8.36 3.79 -2.86
C THR A 148 6.89 4.18 -2.81
N PHE A 149 6.29 4.20 -1.61
CA PHE A 149 4.91 4.63 -1.44
C PHE A 149 4.71 6.11 -1.81
N GLY A 150 5.65 6.97 -1.44
CA GLY A 150 5.65 8.39 -1.83
C GLY A 150 5.73 8.57 -3.35
N GLU A 151 6.51 7.75 -4.06
CA GLU A 151 6.55 7.77 -5.53
C GLU A 151 5.21 7.40 -6.15
N ASP A 152 4.57 6.36 -5.65
CA ASP A 152 3.24 5.96 -6.14
C ASP A 152 2.18 7.01 -5.81
N CYS A 153 2.23 7.62 -4.62
CA CYS A 153 1.37 8.76 -4.28
C CYS A 153 1.59 9.92 -5.25
N PHE A 154 2.83 10.25 -5.59
CA PHE A 154 3.13 11.28 -6.58
C PHE A 154 2.58 10.93 -7.97
N ARG A 155 2.85 9.72 -8.47
CA ARG A 155 2.39 9.23 -9.78
C ARG A 155 0.86 9.24 -9.91
N HIS A 156 0.15 8.97 -8.81
CA HIS A 156 -1.31 8.95 -8.76
C HIS A 156 -1.95 10.24 -8.24
N GLN A 157 -1.18 11.32 -8.08
CA GLN A 157 -1.66 12.62 -7.57
C GLN A 157 -2.36 12.52 -6.19
N LYS A 158 -1.84 11.63 -5.33
CA LYS A 158 -2.28 11.38 -3.95
C LYS A 158 -1.26 11.84 -2.92
N THR A 159 -0.48 12.88 -3.21
CA THR A 159 0.53 13.43 -2.28
C THR A 159 -0.08 13.91 -0.97
N ALA A 160 -1.34 14.37 -0.97
CA ALA A 160 -2.06 14.73 0.23
C ALA A 160 -2.23 13.55 1.21
N LEU A 161 -2.52 12.35 0.69
CA LEU A 161 -2.59 11.12 1.49
C LEU A 161 -1.22 10.73 2.07
N TRP A 162 -0.16 10.89 1.27
CA TRP A 162 1.21 10.64 1.72
C TRP A 162 1.62 11.57 2.88
N ASN A 163 1.30 12.86 2.76
CA ASN A 163 1.58 13.87 3.78
C ASN A 163 0.79 13.66 5.07
N GLU A 164 -0.47 13.23 4.97
CA GLU A 164 -1.32 12.96 6.12
C GLU A 164 -0.85 11.71 6.90
N GLY A 165 -0.29 10.72 6.20
CA GLY A 165 0.24 9.52 6.83
C GLY A 165 -0.84 8.48 7.16
N PHE A 166 -0.43 7.44 7.90
CA PHE A 166 -1.31 6.34 8.27
C PHE A 166 -2.28 6.79 9.39
N PRO A 167 -3.59 6.47 9.31
CA PRO A 167 -4.60 6.91 10.28
C PRO A 167 -4.55 6.11 11.59
N LEU A 168 -3.39 6.05 12.26
CA LEU A 168 -3.14 5.16 13.39
C LEU A 168 -4.14 5.36 14.53
N GLN A 169 -4.40 6.62 14.89
CA GLN A 169 -5.33 6.94 15.96
C GLN A 169 -6.75 6.48 15.64
N LEU A 170 -7.24 6.72 14.40
CA LEU A 170 -8.57 6.31 13.99
C LEU A 170 -8.68 4.79 13.88
N ALA A 171 -7.68 4.13 13.30
CA ALA A 171 -7.61 2.67 13.22
C ALA A 171 -7.66 2.04 14.61
N SER A 172 -6.85 2.53 15.57
CA SER A 172 -6.84 2.02 16.94
C SER A 172 -8.18 2.17 17.66
N ARG A 173 -8.94 3.25 17.38
CA ARG A 173 -10.29 3.45 17.93
C ARG A 173 -11.35 2.53 17.34
N CYS A 174 -11.06 1.90 16.20
CA CYS A 174 -11.94 0.91 15.58
C CYS A 174 -11.59 -0.52 16.02
N ILE A 175 -10.53 -0.71 16.81
CA ILE A 175 -10.12 -2.03 17.30
C ILE A 175 -10.56 -2.15 18.76
N ASP A 176 -11.34 -3.18 19.04
CA ASP A 176 -11.67 -3.55 20.41
C ASP A 176 -10.41 -4.07 21.14
N GLN A 177 -10.15 -3.59 22.36
CA GLN A 177 -8.89 -3.87 23.06
C GLN A 177 -8.76 -5.33 23.51
N ASP A 178 -9.87 -5.97 23.83
CA ASP A 178 -9.90 -7.32 24.42
C ASP A 178 -10.02 -8.39 23.34
N SER A 179 -10.99 -8.25 22.43
CA SER A 179 -11.24 -9.20 21.35
C SER A 179 -10.31 -9.03 20.15
N LEU A 180 -9.62 -7.89 20.04
CA LEU A 180 -8.84 -7.49 18.85
C LEU A 180 -9.68 -7.45 17.56
N THR A 181 -11.00 -7.35 17.67
CA THR A 181 -11.92 -7.27 16.54
C THR A 181 -11.91 -5.84 15.98
N TYR A 182 -11.74 -5.72 14.67
CA TYR A 182 -11.89 -4.45 13.98
C TYR A 182 -13.35 -4.20 13.61
N SER A 183 -13.93 -3.12 14.13
CA SER A 183 -15.30 -2.70 13.87
C SER A 183 -15.35 -1.21 13.53
N CYS A 184 -16.00 -0.88 12.43
CA CYS A 184 -16.26 0.49 12.00
C CYS A 184 -17.77 0.77 12.04
N PRO A 185 -18.17 2.05 12.07
CA PRO A 185 -19.55 2.42 11.81
C PRO A 185 -20.05 1.83 10.48
N GLU A 186 -21.35 1.54 10.39
CA GLU A 186 -21.98 0.98 9.19
C GLU A 186 -21.81 1.89 7.96
N THR A 187 -21.63 3.19 8.17
CA THR A 187 -21.31 4.18 7.12
C THR A 187 -20.03 3.82 6.36
N CYS A 188 -18.99 3.32 7.03
CA CYS A 188 -17.75 2.87 6.39
C CYS A 188 -18.00 1.70 5.46
N ARG A 189 -18.78 0.73 5.94
CA ARG A 189 -19.15 -0.46 5.20
C ARG A 189 -19.92 -0.10 3.94
N LEU A 190 -21.00 0.66 4.09
CA LEU A 190 -21.82 1.11 2.97
C LEU A 190 -21.00 1.94 1.98
N HIS A 191 -20.13 2.82 2.46
CA HIS A 191 -19.26 3.63 1.59
C HIS A 191 -18.31 2.74 0.77
N PHE A 192 -17.59 1.82 1.41
CA PHE A 192 -16.66 0.91 0.75
C PHE A 192 -17.37 0.03 -0.28
N GLU A 193 -18.46 -0.63 0.11
CA GLU A 193 -19.22 -1.52 -0.78
C GLU A 193 -19.84 -0.75 -1.95
N ASN A 194 -20.35 0.46 -1.71
CA ASN A 194 -20.94 1.30 -2.77
C ASN A 194 -19.91 1.76 -3.79
N VAL A 195 -18.72 2.17 -3.35
CA VAL A 195 -17.67 2.71 -4.21
C VAL A 195 -16.94 1.58 -4.95
N THR A 196 -16.55 0.52 -4.24
CA THR A 196 -15.70 -0.54 -4.80
C THR A 196 -16.47 -1.67 -5.48
N LYS A 197 -17.76 -1.83 -5.14
CA LYS A 197 -18.58 -3.00 -5.50
C LYS A 197 -18.01 -4.33 -4.98
N LEU A 198 -17.13 -4.29 -3.97
CA LEU A 198 -16.60 -5.44 -3.25
C LEU A 198 -17.27 -5.52 -1.88
N ALA A 199 -17.39 -6.72 -1.34
CA ALA A 199 -17.96 -6.93 0.00
C ALA A 199 -17.08 -6.27 1.08
N TRP A 200 -17.65 -5.87 2.21
CA TRP A 200 -16.83 -5.37 3.33
C TRP A 200 -15.84 -6.42 3.86
N ASP A 201 -16.29 -7.66 3.99
CA ASP A 201 -15.42 -8.79 4.33
C ASP A 201 -14.75 -9.34 3.06
N ASN A 202 -13.43 -9.54 3.12
CA ASN A 202 -12.65 -10.15 2.05
C ASN A 202 -13.22 -11.52 1.63
N LEU A 203 -13.65 -12.34 2.60
CA LEU A 203 -14.22 -13.67 2.35
C LEU A 203 -15.63 -13.61 1.74
N GLY A 204 -16.28 -12.45 1.77
CA GLY A 204 -17.57 -12.21 1.10
C GLY A 204 -17.45 -11.98 -0.41
N ASP A 205 -16.25 -11.68 -0.92
CA ASP A 205 -16.02 -11.53 -2.36
C ASP A 205 -16.08 -12.87 -3.11
N SER A 206 -16.33 -12.79 -4.41
CA SER A 206 -16.28 -13.93 -5.34
C SER A 206 -14.93 -14.67 -5.30
N GLU A 207 -14.97 -16.00 -5.41
CA GLU A 207 -13.80 -16.87 -5.59
C GLU A 207 -13.10 -16.67 -6.95
N ASP A 208 -13.77 -15.96 -7.86
CA ASP A 208 -13.27 -15.59 -9.17
C ASP A 208 -13.17 -14.08 -9.34
N LEU A 209 -12.19 -13.64 -10.14
CA LEU A 209 -11.95 -12.26 -10.53
C LEU A 209 -12.05 -12.08 -12.05
N SER A 210 -12.73 -11.02 -12.50
CA SER A 210 -12.69 -10.60 -13.90
C SER A 210 -11.42 -9.80 -14.17
N ILE A 211 -10.61 -10.24 -15.14
CA ILE A 211 -9.43 -9.52 -15.59
C ILE A 211 -9.49 -9.26 -17.10
N GLU A 212 -8.87 -8.17 -17.54
CA GLU A 212 -8.77 -7.84 -18.97
C GLU A 212 -7.70 -8.69 -19.66
N CYS A 213 -8.06 -9.35 -20.77
CA CYS A 213 -7.09 -10.04 -21.61
C CYS A 213 -6.22 -9.03 -22.37
N PHE A 214 -4.91 -9.03 -22.15
CA PHE A 214 -3.99 -8.11 -22.84
C PHE A 214 -3.78 -8.40 -24.33
N ARG A 215 -4.34 -9.48 -24.88
CA ARG A 215 -4.34 -9.75 -26.34
C ARG A 215 -5.57 -9.18 -27.03
N CYS A 216 -6.76 -9.51 -26.53
CA CYS A 216 -8.02 -9.19 -27.19
C CYS A 216 -8.89 -8.17 -26.43
N GLN A 217 -8.41 -7.67 -25.29
CA GLN A 217 -9.07 -6.68 -24.40
C GLN A 217 -10.42 -7.12 -23.82
N ALA A 218 -10.87 -8.34 -24.12
CA ALA A 218 -12.08 -8.91 -23.53
C ALA A 218 -11.85 -9.24 -22.05
N GLN A 219 -12.90 -9.05 -21.25
CA GLN A 219 -12.94 -9.50 -19.86
C GLN A 219 -12.95 -11.03 -19.81
N THR A 220 -12.12 -11.60 -18.94
CA THR A 220 -12.08 -13.04 -18.70
C THR A 220 -12.10 -13.30 -17.20
N VAL A 221 -12.94 -14.23 -16.79
CA VAL A 221 -13.05 -14.62 -15.38
C VAL A 221 -11.96 -15.63 -15.06
N VAL A 222 -11.20 -15.38 -13.99
CA VAL A 222 -10.12 -16.25 -13.50
C VAL A 222 -10.29 -16.53 -12.00
N PRO A 223 -10.07 -17.77 -11.54
CA PRO A 223 -10.16 -18.09 -10.12
C PRO A 223 -8.97 -17.55 -9.34
N TRP A 224 -9.17 -17.21 -8.06
CA TRP A 224 -8.08 -16.85 -7.15
C TRP A 224 -7.10 -18.01 -6.95
N THR A 225 -7.61 -19.23 -6.77
CA THR A 225 -6.79 -20.44 -6.59
C THR A 225 -7.42 -21.61 -7.33
N THR A 226 -6.61 -22.60 -7.70
CA THR A 226 -7.09 -23.87 -8.26
C THR A 226 -6.38 -25.05 -7.61
N ARG A 227 -6.99 -26.24 -7.66
CA ARG A 227 -6.37 -27.48 -7.14
C ARG A 227 -5.01 -27.81 -7.79
N ARG A 228 -4.72 -27.23 -8.96
CA ARG A 228 -3.47 -27.41 -9.70
C ARG A 228 -2.46 -26.27 -9.49
N GLY A 229 -2.75 -25.29 -8.64
CA GLY A 229 -1.84 -24.17 -8.39
C GLY A 229 -1.69 -23.22 -9.59
N LYS A 230 -2.76 -23.03 -10.39
CA LYS A 230 -2.81 -22.20 -11.61
C LYS A 230 -3.70 -20.95 -11.52
N GLY A 231 -4.33 -20.67 -10.38
CA GLY A 231 -5.13 -19.47 -10.12
C GLY A 231 -4.28 -18.21 -9.93
N LEU A 232 -4.94 -17.05 -9.82
CA LEU A 232 -4.28 -15.74 -9.79
C LEU A 232 -3.37 -15.52 -8.57
N ALA A 233 -3.74 -16.08 -7.41
CA ALA A 233 -2.95 -16.10 -6.18
C ALA A 233 -1.95 -17.26 -6.14
N ASP A 234 -1.80 -18.01 -7.24
CA ASP A 234 -0.93 -19.20 -7.28
C ASP A 234 0.39 -18.84 -7.94
N ASN A 235 1.50 -19.37 -7.42
CA ASN A 235 2.83 -19.14 -8.00
C ASN A 235 2.89 -19.54 -9.47
N GLY A 236 2.16 -20.59 -9.85
CA GLY A 236 2.09 -21.13 -11.20
C GLY A 236 0.97 -20.54 -12.06
N PHE A 237 0.48 -19.31 -11.81
CA PHE A 237 -0.63 -18.69 -12.54
C PHE A 237 -0.55 -18.92 -14.07
N VAL A 238 -1.53 -19.67 -14.58
CA VAL A 238 -1.73 -19.94 -16.00
C VAL A 238 -3.23 -20.12 -16.22
N GLN A 239 -3.83 -19.21 -17.00
CA GLN A 239 -5.26 -19.26 -17.34
C GLN A 239 -5.46 -19.02 -18.84
N LEU A 240 -6.59 -19.48 -19.39
CA LEU A 240 -6.94 -19.21 -20.78
C LEU A 240 -7.95 -18.07 -20.84
N CYS A 241 -7.72 -17.10 -21.71
CA CYS A 241 -8.74 -16.10 -22.03
C CYS A 241 -9.99 -16.81 -22.60
N GLN A 242 -11.15 -16.55 -22.01
CA GLN A 242 -12.41 -17.16 -22.42
C GLN A 242 -12.79 -16.80 -23.88
N SER A 243 -12.41 -15.62 -24.36
CA SER A 243 -12.70 -15.13 -25.72
C SER A 243 -11.70 -15.61 -26.77
N CYS A 244 -10.42 -15.25 -26.65
CA CYS A 244 -9.40 -15.52 -27.70
C CYS A 244 -8.52 -16.75 -27.44
N LYS A 245 -8.75 -17.47 -26.33
CA LYS A 245 -7.98 -18.66 -25.90
C LYS A 245 -6.49 -18.41 -25.67
N PHE A 246 -6.07 -17.15 -25.62
CA PHE A 246 -4.69 -16.82 -25.31
C PHE A 246 -4.31 -17.23 -23.89
N ILE A 247 -3.08 -17.71 -23.72
CA ILE A 247 -2.55 -18.15 -22.43
C ILE A 247 -2.11 -16.92 -21.63
N LEU A 248 -2.86 -16.63 -20.57
CA LEU A 248 -2.52 -15.61 -19.59
C LEU A 248 -1.56 -16.20 -18.57
N ARG A 249 -0.38 -15.60 -18.48
CA ARG A 249 0.68 -15.96 -17.55
C ARG A 249 1.15 -14.73 -16.79
N ARG A 250 1.82 -14.94 -15.65
CA ARG A 250 2.25 -13.86 -14.76
C ARG A 250 3.24 -12.91 -15.44
N ASP A 251 4.22 -13.45 -16.16
CA ASP A 251 5.20 -12.70 -16.94
C ASP A 251 4.52 -11.75 -17.96
N ALA A 252 3.52 -12.25 -18.66
CA ALA A 252 2.82 -11.46 -19.66
C ALA A 252 1.95 -10.34 -19.04
N LEU A 253 1.37 -10.56 -17.85
CA LEU A 253 0.70 -9.50 -17.10
C LEU A 253 1.67 -8.39 -16.66
N LEU A 254 2.89 -8.77 -16.24
CA LEU A 254 3.94 -7.81 -15.86
C LEU A 254 4.41 -6.98 -17.07
N VAL A 255 4.64 -7.64 -18.22
CA VAL A 255 4.99 -6.95 -19.47
C VAL A 255 3.88 -6.00 -19.90
N GLN A 256 2.61 -6.41 -19.78
CA GLN A 256 1.49 -5.52 -20.07
C GLN A 256 1.45 -4.32 -19.11
N LYS A 257 1.70 -4.53 -17.81
CA LYS A 257 1.79 -3.42 -16.84
C LYS A 257 2.89 -2.45 -17.25
N LEU A 258 4.09 -2.95 -17.56
CA LEU A 258 5.21 -2.13 -18.03
C LEU A 258 4.86 -1.36 -19.32
N ARG A 259 4.20 -2.01 -20.28
CA ARG A 259 3.73 -1.34 -21.51
C ARG A 259 2.77 -0.18 -21.20
N ARG A 260 1.83 -0.37 -20.27
CA ARG A 260 0.93 0.70 -19.83
C ARG A 260 1.71 1.83 -19.15
N ASP A 261 2.64 1.50 -18.26
CA ASP A 261 3.48 2.50 -17.58
C ASP A 261 4.33 3.31 -18.58
N LEU A 262 4.89 2.67 -19.61
CA LEU A 262 5.62 3.35 -20.70
C LEU A 262 4.72 4.27 -21.52
N HIS A 263 3.50 3.86 -21.81
CA HIS A 263 2.54 4.71 -22.51
C HIS A 263 2.13 5.93 -21.67
N LEU A 264 1.93 5.76 -20.35
CA LEU A 264 1.70 6.88 -19.43
C LEU A 264 2.90 7.83 -19.35
N LEU A 265 4.13 7.31 -19.43
CA LEU A 265 5.34 8.12 -19.52
C LEU A 265 5.37 8.95 -20.80
N LEU A 266 5.20 8.30 -21.96
CA LEU A 266 5.34 8.95 -23.26
C LEU A 266 4.23 9.96 -23.56
N GLU A 267 3.00 9.69 -23.13
CA GLU A 267 1.84 10.53 -23.48
C GLU A 267 1.44 11.52 -22.38
N LYS A 268 1.70 11.19 -21.12
CA LYS A 268 1.25 11.99 -19.97
C LYS A 268 2.38 12.47 -19.07
N ASN A 269 3.64 12.21 -19.44
CA ASN A 269 4.82 12.52 -18.64
C ASN A 269 4.74 11.96 -17.20
N ILE A 270 4.05 10.84 -17.00
CA ILE A 270 3.97 10.18 -15.70
C ILE A 270 5.20 9.26 -15.57
N PRO A 271 6.07 9.47 -14.57
CA PRO A 271 7.30 8.69 -14.44
C PRO A 271 7.03 7.20 -14.22
N LEU A 272 8.00 6.36 -14.60
CA LEU A 272 7.95 4.92 -14.32
C LEU A 272 8.03 4.67 -12.80
N PRO A 273 7.37 3.61 -12.28
CA PRO A 273 7.51 3.24 -10.89
C PRO A 273 9.01 3.02 -10.53
N GLY A 274 9.46 3.53 -9.38
CA GLY A 274 10.85 3.38 -8.93
C GLY A 274 11.84 4.41 -9.49
N THR A 275 11.39 5.35 -10.33
CA THR A 275 12.29 6.30 -11.02
C THR A 275 12.20 7.74 -10.51
N CYS A 276 11.15 8.12 -9.79
CA CYS A 276 10.91 9.50 -9.36
C CYS A 276 12.00 10.01 -8.42
N PHE A 277 12.46 9.17 -7.48
CA PHE A 277 13.45 9.54 -6.48
C PHE A 277 14.80 8.82 -6.69
N ALA A 278 15.04 8.27 -7.88
CA ALA A 278 16.32 7.66 -8.27
C ALA A 278 17.36 8.71 -8.70
N SER A 279 16.95 9.79 -9.38
CA SER A 279 17.85 10.91 -9.72
C SER A 279 18.15 11.86 -8.54
N LEU A 280 17.38 11.71 -7.45
CA LEU A 280 17.53 12.52 -6.25
C LEU A 280 18.70 12.08 -5.36
N SER A 281 19.44 11.01 -5.65
CA SER A 281 20.71 10.74 -4.95
C SER A 281 21.75 11.85 -5.16
N ASN A 282 21.68 12.60 -6.27
CA ASN A 282 22.55 13.76 -6.53
C ASN A 282 21.90 15.11 -6.16
N LEU A 283 20.58 15.14 -5.90
CA LEU A 283 19.85 16.36 -5.54
C LEU A 283 19.38 16.40 -4.07
N LEU A 284 19.47 15.30 -3.32
CA LEU A 284 19.23 15.25 -1.87
C LEU A 284 20.35 15.90 -1.05
N LEU A 285 21.48 16.25 -1.67
CA LEU A 285 22.45 17.21 -1.10
C LEU A 285 21.89 18.65 -1.04
N GLY A 286 20.80 18.95 -1.77
CA GLY A 286 20.14 20.27 -1.77
C GLY A 286 18.95 20.41 -0.81
N TRP A 287 18.39 19.30 -0.31
CA TRP A 287 17.28 19.30 0.66
C TRP A 287 17.75 19.10 2.11
N ILE A 288 19.08 19.11 2.30
CA ILE A 288 19.80 19.22 3.57
C ILE A 288 20.61 20.54 3.55
N LYS A 289 19.98 21.66 3.18
CA LYS A 289 20.38 22.98 3.67
C LYS A 289 19.25 23.55 4.50
#